data_AF-A0A7Y4S9H7-F1
#
_entry.id   AF-A0A7Y4S9H7-F1
#
_cell.length_a   1.000
_cell.length_b   1.000
_cell.length_c   1.000
_cell.angle_alpha   90.00
_cell.angle_beta   90.00
_cell.angle_gamma   90.00
#
_symmetry.space_group_name_H-M   'P 1'
#
loop_
_entity.id
_entity.type
_entity.pdbx_description
1 polymer ?
#
loop_
_entity_poly.entity_id
_entity_poly.type
_entity_poly.pdbx_seq_one_letter_code
_entity_poly.pdbx_strand_id
1 'polypeptide(L)'
;MNKKYILFHLNEAFEELQSTIAELGAQSDYDNDDYVVAMSHLYHHINTAWNARNASESDSAECSEENFRKWRRFPKSDELLLDE
;
A
#
# COMPACT_ATOMS: atom_id res chain seq x y z
N MET A 1 2.95 -14.01 -11.02
CA MET A 1 2.87 -13.15 -9.82
C MET A 1 4.23 -12.50 -9.57
N ASN A 2 4.31 -11.17 -9.54
CA ASN A 2 5.53 -10.40 -9.34
C ASN A 2 5.93 -10.34 -7.86
N LYS A 3 6.48 -11.45 -7.36
CA LYS A 3 6.77 -11.64 -5.92
C LYS A 3 7.69 -10.57 -5.34
N LYS A 4 8.70 -10.12 -6.09
CA LYS A 4 9.67 -9.11 -5.61
C LYS A 4 9.00 -7.76 -5.38
N TYR A 5 8.20 -7.31 -6.34
CA TYR A 5 7.51 -6.03 -6.25
C TYR A 5 6.41 -6.05 -5.17
N ILE A 6 5.67 -7.16 -5.08
CA ILE A 6 4.71 -7.38 -3.99
C ILE A 6 5.41 -7.31 -2.64
N LEU A 7 6.50 -8.05 -2.46
CA LEU A 7 7.21 -8.10 -1.19
C LEU A 7 7.76 -6.72 -0.78
N PHE A 8 8.30 -5.96 -1.74
CA PHE A 8 8.75 -4.59 -1.51
C PHE A 8 7.61 -3.74 -0.92
N HIS A 9 6.46 -3.66 -1.61
CA HIS A 9 5.35 -2.85 -1.13
C HIS A 9 4.77 -3.35 0.20
N LEU A 10 4.73 -4.67 0.43
CA LEU A 10 4.25 -5.21 1.71
C LEU A 10 5.18 -4.88 2.88
N ASN A 11 6.50 -4.82 2.65
CA ASN A 11 7.45 -4.40 3.69
C ASN A 11 7.31 -2.91 4.01
N GLU A 12 7.21 -2.03 3.00
CA GLU A 12 6.96 -0.60 3.20
C GLU A 12 5.63 -0.35 3.95
N ALA A 13 4.57 -1.07 3.57
CA ALA A 13 3.29 -1.03 4.27
C ALA A 13 3.42 -1.48 5.73
N PHE A 14 4.22 -2.51 5.99
CA PHE A 14 4.45 -3.00 7.35
C PHE A 14 5.20 -1.99 8.21
N GLU A 15 6.24 -1.35 7.68
CA GLU A 15 6.99 -0.31 8.37
C GLU A 15 6.10 0.90 8.72
N GLU A 16 5.31 1.39 7.76
CA GLU A 16 4.37 2.50 7.99
C GLU A 16 3.32 2.13 9.05
N LEU A 17 2.77 0.92 8.99
CA LEU A 17 1.81 0.44 9.98
C LEU A 17 2.42 0.33 11.38
N GLN A 18 3.65 -0.19 11.49
CA GLN A 18 4.35 -0.28 12.77
C GLN A 18 4.61 1.11 13.37
N SER A 19 5.07 2.07 12.56
CA SER A 19 5.30 3.44 13.00
C SER A 19 4.00 4.10 13.45
N THR A 20 2.93 3.96 12.67
CA THR A 20 1.60 4.51 12.99
C THR A 20 1.08 3.97 14.31
N ILE A 21 1.20 2.66 14.55
CA ILE A 21 0.78 2.04 15.82
C ILE A 21 1.62 2.57 16.99
N ALA A 22 2.92 2.73 16.80
CA ALA A 22 3.81 3.24 17.85
C ALA A 22 3.47 4.69 18.23
N GLU A 23 3.25 5.56 17.25
CA GLU A 23 2.87 6.96 17.47
C GLU A 23 1.49 7.07 18.16
N LEU A 24 0.47 6.35 17.67
CA LEU A 24 -0.85 6.34 18.30
C LEU A 24 -0.84 5.77 19.73
N GLY A 25 0.08 4.86 20.04
CA GLY A 25 0.26 4.29 21.37
C GLY A 25 1.09 5.16 22.31
N ALA A 26 1.78 6.17 21.79
CA ALA A 26 2.59 7.09 22.56
C ALA A 26 1.75 8.29 23.08
N GLN A 27 2.26 8.99 24.08
CA GLN A 27 1.82 10.35 24.38
C GLN A 27 2.56 11.34 23.45
N SER A 28 2.45 11.15 22.13
CA SER A 28 3.04 12.05 21.13
C SER A 28 2.03 13.10 20.67
N ASP A 29 2.54 14.12 19.97
CA ASP A 29 1.72 15.16 19.32
C ASP A 29 1.08 14.67 18.00
N TYR A 30 1.10 13.35 17.75
CA TYR A 30 0.57 12.74 16.54
C TYR A 30 -0.92 13.03 16.38
N ASP A 31 -1.26 13.73 15.31
CA ASP A 31 -2.59 14.28 15.13
C ASP A 31 -3.37 13.61 13.98
N ASN A 32 -4.52 14.18 13.63
CA ASN A 32 -5.37 13.66 12.57
C ASN A 32 -4.70 13.76 11.19
N ASP A 33 -3.99 14.86 10.92
CA ASP A 33 -3.37 15.09 9.63
C ASP A 33 -2.21 14.09 9.43
N ASP A 34 -1.41 13.85 10.48
CA ASP A 34 -0.38 12.81 10.48
C ASP A 34 -0.98 11.42 10.21
N TYR A 35 -2.10 11.10 10.88
CA TYR A 35 -2.82 9.85 10.67
C TYR A 35 -3.34 9.69 9.23
N VAL A 36 -3.92 10.75 8.66
CA VAL A 36 -4.43 10.74 7.29
C VAL A 36 -3.29 10.52 6.29
N VAL A 37 -2.13 11.13 6.50
CA VAL A 37 -0.94 10.93 5.67
C VAL A 37 -0.46 9.48 5.77
N ALA A 38 -0.27 8.96 6.98
CA ALA A 38 0.21 7.60 7.22
C ALA A 38 -0.73 6.56 6.60
N MET A 39 -2.04 6.69 6.82
CA MET A 39 -3.03 5.80 6.22
C MET A 39 -3.06 5.92 4.70
N SER A 40 -2.85 7.11 4.13
CA SER A 40 -2.77 7.30 2.68
C SER A 40 -1.58 6.57 2.07
N HIS A 41 -0.41 6.59 2.74
CA HIS A 41 0.77 5.82 2.35
C HIS A 41 0.49 4.32 2.46
N LEU A 42 -0.06 3.87 3.59
CA LEU A 42 -0.41 2.47 3.81
C LEU A 42 -1.33 1.92 2.71
N TYR A 43 -2.40 2.65 2.38
CA TYR A 43 -3.29 2.28 1.27
C TYR A 43 -2.57 2.26 -0.06
N HIS A 44 -1.69 3.23 -0.35
CA HIS A 44 -0.90 3.22 -1.57
C HIS A 44 -0.10 1.92 -1.72
N HIS A 45 0.64 1.51 -0.68
CA HIS A 45 1.48 0.32 -0.75
C HIS A 45 0.65 -0.97 -0.84
N ILE A 46 -0.37 -1.14 0.01
CA ILE A 46 -1.22 -2.35 -0.01
C ILE A 46 -1.96 -2.48 -1.34
N ASN A 47 -2.56 -1.39 -1.83
CA ASN A 47 -3.27 -1.39 -3.11
C ASN A 47 -2.31 -1.69 -4.26
N THR A 48 -1.10 -1.12 -4.23
CA THR A 48 -0.11 -1.36 -5.28
C THR A 48 0.34 -2.82 -5.30
N ALA A 49 0.61 -3.41 -4.12
CA ALA A 49 0.92 -4.83 -3.99
C ALA A 49 -0.21 -5.72 -4.58
N TRP A 50 -1.47 -5.38 -4.31
CA TRP A 50 -2.62 -6.10 -4.87
C TRP A 50 -2.72 -5.95 -6.39
N ASN A 51 -2.81 -4.72 -6.89
CA ASN A 51 -3.14 -4.44 -8.28
C ASN A 51 -1.98 -4.74 -9.24
N ALA A 52 -0.73 -4.62 -8.78
CA ALA A 52 0.46 -4.93 -9.57
C ALA A 52 0.86 -6.41 -9.48
N ARG A 53 0.09 -7.27 -8.77
CA ARG A 53 0.48 -8.66 -8.50
C ARG A 53 0.82 -9.48 -9.76
N ASN A 54 0.23 -9.13 -10.89
CA ASN A 54 0.44 -9.79 -12.18
C ASN A 54 1.22 -8.94 -13.21
N ALA A 55 1.72 -7.76 -12.81
CA ALA A 55 2.56 -6.92 -13.67
C ALA A 55 3.88 -7.62 -14.00
N SER A 56 4.45 -7.32 -15.17
CA SER A 56 5.79 -7.80 -15.51
C SER A 56 6.86 -7.05 -14.72
N GLU A 57 8.08 -7.60 -14.64
CA GLU A 57 9.20 -6.90 -14.02
C GLU A 57 9.50 -5.57 -14.73
N SER A 58 9.34 -5.52 -16.05
CA SER A 58 9.52 -4.27 -16.83
C SER A 58 8.45 -3.23 -16.50
N ASP A 59 7.19 -3.62 -16.37
CA ASP A 59 6.11 -2.68 -16.03
C ASP A 59 6.34 -2.05 -14.65
N SER A 60 6.76 -2.87 -13.69
CA SER A 60 7.07 -2.42 -12.33
C SER A 60 8.33 -1.55 -12.26
N ALA A 61 9.31 -1.78 -13.14
CA ALA A 61 10.54 -1.00 -13.19
C ALA A 61 10.39 0.33 -13.94
N GLU A 62 9.38 0.45 -14.82
CA GLU A 62 9.14 1.67 -15.63
C GLU A 62 8.79 2.89 -14.76
N CYS A 63 8.24 2.68 -13.56
CA CYS A 63 7.82 3.74 -12.64
C CYS A 63 6.93 4.80 -13.32
N SER A 64 6.08 4.39 -14.27
CA SER A 64 5.23 5.31 -15.03
C SER A 64 4.09 5.87 -14.17
N GLU A 65 3.71 7.11 -14.44
CA GLU A 65 2.56 7.78 -13.80
C GLU A 65 1.25 6.99 -14.04
N GLU A 66 1.13 6.33 -15.20
CA GLU A 66 0.00 5.47 -15.51
C GLU A 66 -0.08 4.28 -14.55
N ASN A 67 1.03 3.56 -14.37
CA ASN A 67 1.10 2.43 -13.45
C ASN A 67 0.87 2.88 -12.00
N PHE A 68 1.44 4.03 -11.60
CA PHE A 68 1.20 4.62 -10.28
C PHE A 68 -0.29 4.88 -10.03
N ARG A 69 -0.99 5.53 -10.98
CA ARG A 69 -2.43 5.82 -10.88
C ARG A 69 -3.31 4.58 -10.95
N LYS A 70 -2.88 3.58 -11.71
CA LYS A 70 -3.60 2.30 -11.86
C LYS A 70 -3.53 1.48 -10.60
N TRP A 71 -2.34 1.33 -10.02
CA TRP A 71 -2.10 0.38 -8.94
C TRP A 71 -2.43 0.90 -7.55
N ARG A 72 -2.43 2.22 -7.32
CA ARG A 72 -2.82 2.79 -6.01
C ARG A 72 -4.32 2.70 -5.68
N ARG A 73 -5.16 2.25 -6.61
CA ARG A 73 -6.63 2.21 -6.46
C ARG A 73 -7.05 1.11 -5.50
N PHE A 74 -8.14 1.31 -4.78
CA PHE A 74 -8.71 0.23 -3.99
C PHE A 74 -9.07 -0.98 -4.86
N PRO A 75 -8.88 -2.22 -4.35
CA PRO A 75 -9.41 -3.41 -4.99
C PRO A 75 -10.91 -3.28 -5.23
N LYS A 76 -11.40 -3.90 -6.30
CA LYS A 76 -12.85 -3.98 -6.52
C LYS A 76 -13.44 -5.02 -5.56
N SER A 77 -14.65 -4.76 -5.09
CA SER A 77 -15.31 -5.63 -4.10
C SER A 77 -15.47 -7.07 -4.59
N ASP A 78 -15.73 -7.27 -5.89
CA ASP A 78 -15.88 -8.59 -6.52
C ASP A 78 -14.56 -9.37 -6.65
N GLU A 79 -13.42 -8.72 -6.42
CA GLU A 79 -12.11 -9.37 -6.36
C GLU A 79 -11.74 -9.84 -4.94
N LEU A 80 -12.49 -9.40 -3.92
CA LEU A 80 -12.23 -9.69 -2.52
C LEU A 80 -13.14 -10.82 -2.01
N LEU A 81 -12.54 -11.85 -1.43
CA LEU A 81 -13.25 -13.00 -0.84
C LEU A 81 -13.60 -12.71 0.62
N LEU A 82 -14.39 -11.67 0.87
CA LEU A 82 -14.78 -11.24 2.22
C LEU A 82 -16.15 -11.78 2.67
N ASP A 83 -16.96 -12.24 1.71
CA ASP A 83 -18.33 -12.73 1.93
C ASP A 83 -18.45 -14.26 1.71
N GLU A 84 -17.33 -15.00 1.67
CA GLU A 84 -17.30 -16.48 1.61
C GLU A 84 -17.30 -17.15 3.00
#